data_AF-A0A8H8MA17-F1
#
_entry.id   AF-A0A8H8MA17-F1
#
_cell.length_a   1.000
_cell.length_b   1.000
_cell.length_c   1.000
_cell.angle_alpha   90.00
_cell.angle_beta   90.00
_cell.angle_gamma   90.00
#
_symmetry.space_group_name_H-M   'P 1'
#
loop_
_entity.id
_entity.type
_entity.pdbx_description
1 polymer ?
#
loop_
_entity_poly.entity_id
_entity_poly.type
_entity_poly.pdbx_seq_one_letter_code
_entity_poly.pdbx_strand_id
1 'polypeptide(L)'
;MWEWIQNWTRFHKSNDMQARDRFGLTGHYLEANGERLRARLSFENNRVLPGTLVTQVTDVDSMIAVVKDHFPFKEHTKLEYFPLYSPKHALDSDLHLPRVMIQDKHGEPLSLHPHQVPSARFLEANRNMLVRIHFPRLERGSGASKCLNQKEHEQLYDLAFRPAAEEVVDFELNGTWPARYADELFRAEDVRSQREAGEHITDGGRGRRVQQSALAVHSKDLDEWIARVREIVDNQPELAWARSFFFVIQMRGLKHDPESMHMPPTEPPVFAAVRSDGTLKPDDPRVKSVEHTLGDFLTKDFDEDSCFVDLGMNIRLPPEFGDDSFSCPLPAADAHLAILCHVLGLESDDLSKYMSGKGGYYQRDDLAGLKTVAGFRFRVPGKFNHHITYIQLYTSDKTLIYNLNLPHHAKRVTCSDVLFGWKKWRKNHFEPLLGAFKAAAESHVMYLRLEVRVRLNCYPFVQLRVPDAMIRSWIYTVESDTFWAWKYCRLTSLYSVLCLWMDA
;
A
#
# COMPACT_ATOMS: atom_id res chain seq x y z
N MET A 1 -30.63 3.66 -2.28
CA MET A 1 -29.71 4.40 -3.19
C MET A 1 -30.38 4.75 -4.51
N TRP A 2 -31.02 3.78 -5.15
CA TRP A 2 -31.80 3.96 -6.38
C TRP A 2 -32.78 5.16 -6.37
N GLU A 3 -33.64 5.28 -5.36
CA GLU A 3 -34.58 6.42 -5.23
C GLU A 3 -33.88 7.79 -5.18
N TRP A 4 -32.68 7.85 -4.59
CA TRP A 4 -31.89 9.08 -4.59
C TRP A 4 -31.47 9.42 -6.02
N ILE A 5 -31.01 8.44 -6.80
CA ILE A 5 -30.62 8.63 -8.21
C ILE A 5 -31.82 9.04 -9.06
N GLN A 6 -33.00 8.47 -8.81
CA GLN A 6 -34.24 8.88 -9.49
C GLN A 6 -34.58 10.34 -9.19
N ASN A 7 -34.47 10.77 -7.93
CA ASN A 7 -34.70 12.16 -7.54
C ASN A 7 -33.68 13.11 -8.19
N TRP A 8 -32.40 12.76 -8.18
CA TRP A 8 -31.37 13.52 -8.90
C TRP A 8 -31.69 13.63 -10.39
N THR A 9 -32.08 12.51 -11.02
CA THR A 9 -32.44 12.43 -12.44
C THR A 9 -33.67 13.29 -12.75
N ARG A 10 -34.66 13.34 -11.85
CA ARG A 10 -35.85 14.20 -11.97
C ARG A 10 -35.44 15.67 -12.06
N PHE A 11 -34.60 16.13 -11.12
CA PHE A 11 -34.09 17.52 -11.15
C PHE A 11 -33.23 17.80 -12.38
N HIS A 12 -32.44 16.82 -12.84
CA HIS A 12 -31.68 16.96 -14.07
C HIS A 12 -32.58 17.12 -15.29
N LYS A 13 -33.64 16.31 -15.42
CA LYS A 13 -34.61 16.38 -16.53
C LYS A 13 -35.47 17.65 -16.52
N SER A 14 -35.70 18.26 -15.36
CA SER A 14 -36.41 19.54 -15.26
C SER A 14 -35.56 20.76 -15.62
N ASN A 15 -34.29 20.56 -16.03
CA ASN A 15 -33.32 21.62 -16.29
C ASN A 15 -33.06 22.56 -15.09
N ASP A 16 -33.42 22.15 -13.86
CA ASP A 16 -33.08 22.90 -12.65
C ASP A 16 -31.72 22.44 -12.11
N MET A 17 -30.67 22.99 -12.72
CA MET A 17 -29.29 22.64 -12.39
C MET A 17 -28.93 22.97 -10.94
N GLN A 18 -29.49 24.06 -10.38
CA GLN A 18 -29.22 24.46 -9.00
C GLN A 18 -29.84 23.50 -8.00
N ALA A 19 -31.10 23.09 -8.20
CA ALA A 19 -31.75 22.08 -7.37
C ALA A 19 -31.05 20.73 -7.50
N ARG A 20 -30.72 20.31 -8.72
CA ARG A 20 -29.95 19.08 -9.00
C ARG A 20 -28.63 19.08 -8.23
N ASP A 21 -27.86 20.17 -8.30
CA ASP A 21 -26.53 20.23 -7.69
C ASP A 21 -26.59 20.32 -6.17
N ARG A 22 -27.55 21.08 -5.63
CA ARG A 22 -27.83 21.11 -4.19
C ARG A 22 -28.19 19.71 -3.68
N PHE A 23 -29.08 19.02 -4.38
CA PHE A 23 -29.48 17.66 -4.03
C PHE A 23 -28.31 16.68 -4.16
N GLY A 24 -27.58 16.72 -5.27
CA GLY A 24 -26.39 15.90 -5.52
C GLY A 24 -25.35 16.03 -4.43
N LEU A 25 -25.04 17.25 -4.01
CA LEU A 25 -23.97 17.53 -3.06
C LEU A 25 -24.38 17.32 -1.58
N THR A 26 -25.66 17.52 -1.24
CA THR A 26 -26.09 17.60 0.17
C THR A 26 -27.24 16.66 0.54
N GLY A 27 -27.96 16.14 -0.46
CA GLY A 27 -29.22 15.42 -0.31
C GLY A 27 -30.42 16.33 0.00
N HIS A 28 -30.25 17.65 0.11
CA HIS A 28 -31.35 18.58 0.35
C HIS A 28 -32.09 18.93 -0.93
N TYR A 29 -33.42 19.01 -0.83
CA TYR A 29 -34.29 19.46 -1.92
C TYR A 29 -35.54 20.15 -1.37
N LEU A 30 -36.29 20.80 -2.27
CA LEU A 30 -37.59 21.38 -1.99
C LEU A 30 -38.66 20.52 -2.67
N GLU A 31 -39.71 20.17 -1.93
CA GLU A 31 -40.92 19.55 -2.48
C GLU A 31 -41.79 20.60 -3.20
N ALA A 32 -42.79 20.14 -3.97
CA ALA A 32 -43.71 21.02 -4.70
C ALA A 32 -44.52 21.95 -3.78
N ASN A 33 -44.71 21.57 -2.52
CA ASN A 33 -45.35 22.37 -1.48
C ASN A 33 -44.41 23.40 -0.81
N GLY A 34 -43.14 23.47 -1.22
CA GLY A 34 -42.12 24.36 -0.64
C GLY A 34 -41.41 23.80 0.59
N GLU A 35 -41.74 22.59 1.05
CA GLU A 35 -41.10 21.98 2.20
C GLU A 35 -39.65 21.58 1.89
N ARG A 36 -38.73 21.89 2.81
CA ARG A 36 -37.31 21.54 2.68
C ARG A 36 -37.04 20.18 3.30
N LEU A 37 -36.76 19.20 2.45
CA LEU A 37 -36.44 17.84 2.86
C LEU A 37 -34.95 17.54 2.70
N ARG A 38 -34.52 16.40 3.29
CA ARG A 38 -33.19 15.82 3.09
C ARG A 38 -33.32 14.32 2.88
N ALA A 39 -32.92 13.84 1.72
CA ALA A 39 -32.87 12.41 1.45
C ALA A 39 -31.84 11.73 2.37
N ARG A 40 -32.26 10.65 3.04
CA ARG A 40 -31.39 9.75 3.80
C ARG A 40 -31.22 8.47 3.01
N LEU A 41 -30.00 7.94 3.01
CA LEU A 41 -29.74 6.61 2.47
C LEU A 41 -29.79 5.61 3.63
N SER A 42 -30.72 4.66 3.57
CA SER A 42 -30.70 3.46 4.41
C SER A 42 -30.18 2.29 3.58
N PHE A 43 -29.39 1.43 4.23
CA PHE A 43 -28.90 0.17 3.67
C PHE A 43 -29.44 -1.04 4.45
N GLU A 44 -30.39 -0.84 5.38
CA GLU A 44 -30.92 -1.91 6.24
C GLU A 44 -31.50 -3.08 5.42
N ASN A 45 -32.15 -2.77 4.29
CA ASN A 45 -32.71 -3.75 3.37
C ASN A 45 -31.73 -4.24 2.29
N ASN A 46 -30.49 -3.74 2.32
CA ASN A 46 -29.43 -4.10 1.38
C ASN A 46 -28.45 -5.11 1.99
N ARG A 47 -28.88 -5.92 2.96
CA ARG A 47 -28.06 -7.02 3.47
C ARG A 47 -28.04 -8.16 2.45
N VAL A 48 -26.93 -8.88 2.41
CA VAL A 48 -26.78 -10.08 1.57
C VAL A 48 -27.80 -11.13 2.02
N LEU A 49 -28.53 -11.72 1.07
CA LEU A 49 -29.63 -12.62 1.37
C LEU A 49 -29.17 -13.91 2.08
N PRO A 50 -29.97 -14.48 3.00
CA PRO A 50 -29.70 -15.81 3.54
C PRO A 50 -29.56 -16.84 2.42
N GLY A 51 -28.51 -17.67 2.49
CA GLY A 51 -28.23 -18.69 1.46
C GLY A 51 -27.36 -18.22 0.31
N THR A 52 -27.10 -16.91 0.13
CA THR A 52 -26.10 -16.44 -0.85
C THR A 52 -24.74 -17.04 -0.53
N LEU A 53 -24.19 -17.79 -1.49
CA LEU A 53 -22.85 -18.37 -1.42
C LEU A 53 -21.81 -17.28 -1.64
N VAL A 54 -20.80 -17.20 -0.78
CA VAL A 54 -19.75 -16.19 -0.89
C VAL A 54 -18.45 -16.81 -1.36
N THR A 55 -17.86 -16.23 -2.40
CA THR A 55 -16.53 -16.65 -2.88
C THR A 55 -15.45 -15.88 -2.14
N GLN A 56 -14.49 -16.62 -1.57
CA GLN A 56 -13.33 -16.07 -0.87
C GLN A 56 -12.05 -16.60 -1.53
N VAL A 57 -11.18 -15.71 -1.97
CA VAL A 57 -9.86 -16.06 -2.53
C VAL A 57 -8.82 -15.27 -1.77
N THR A 58 -7.77 -15.94 -1.32
CA THR A 58 -6.63 -15.32 -0.62
C THR A 58 -5.46 -15.15 -1.59
N ASP A 59 -4.66 -14.12 -1.36
CA ASP A 59 -3.38 -13.91 -2.02
C ASP A 59 -2.32 -13.38 -1.05
N VAL A 60 -1.05 -13.53 -1.43
CA VAL A 60 0.06 -12.80 -0.81
C VAL A 60 0.20 -11.46 -1.52
N ASP A 61 -0.10 -10.33 -0.86
CA ASP A 61 -0.03 -9.00 -1.51
C ASP A 61 1.40 -8.46 -1.52
N SER A 62 2.11 -8.65 -0.41
CA SER A 62 3.41 -8.04 -0.15
C SER A 62 4.17 -8.79 0.95
N MET A 63 5.50 -8.62 0.96
CA MET A 63 6.37 -9.06 2.05
C MET A 63 7.25 -7.89 2.48
N ILE A 64 7.49 -7.76 3.78
CA ILE A 64 8.35 -6.74 4.35
C ILE A 64 9.21 -7.37 5.44
N ALA A 65 10.52 -7.22 5.37
CA ALA A 65 11.44 -7.71 6.38
C ALA A 65 12.44 -6.64 6.84
N VAL A 66 12.84 -6.71 8.10
CA VAL A 66 13.94 -5.92 8.67
C VAL A 66 15.14 -6.85 8.81
N VAL A 67 16.26 -6.53 8.18
CA VAL A 67 17.49 -7.33 8.23
C VAL A 67 18.57 -6.53 8.92
N LYS A 68 19.19 -7.10 9.95
CA LYS A 68 20.28 -6.45 10.68
C LYS A 68 21.63 -6.97 10.21
N ASP A 69 21.83 -8.28 10.30
CA ASP A 69 23.16 -8.86 10.17
C ASP A 69 23.28 -9.73 8.91
N HIS A 70 22.42 -10.74 8.77
CA HIS A 70 22.49 -11.73 7.69
C HIS A 70 21.32 -11.64 6.73
N PHE A 71 21.60 -11.64 5.43
CA PHE A 71 20.57 -11.64 4.40
C PHE A 71 20.08 -13.07 4.11
N PRO A 72 18.77 -13.33 4.22
CA PRO A 72 18.23 -14.68 4.03
C PRO A 72 17.99 -15.00 2.55
N PHE A 73 18.88 -14.62 1.64
CA PHE A 73 18.75 -14.93 0.21
C PHE A 73 19.26 -16.33 -0.11
N LYS A 74 18.71 -16.97 -1.14
CA LYS A 74 19.29 -18.19 -1.71
C LYS A 74 20.49 -17.83 -2.58
N GLU A 75 21.47 -18.72 -2.64
CA GLU A 75 22.76 -18.52 -3.34
C GLU A 75 22.64 -18.01 -4.79
N HIS A 76 21.59 -18.43 -5.51
CA HIS A 76 21.36 -18.08 -6.93
C HIS A 76 20.48 -16.84 -7.13
N THR A 77 20.06 -16.15 -6.06
CA THR A 77 19.27 -14.93 -6.18
C THR A 77 20.10 -13.83 -6.83
N LYS A 78 19.56 -13.28 -7.93
CA LYS A 78 20.18 -12.17 -8.67
C LYS A 78 19.85 -10.85 -7.96
N LEU A 79 20.88 -10.14 -7.54
CA LEU A 79 20.74 -8.86 -6.85
C LEU A 79 21.36 -7.74 -7.67
N GLU A 80 20.69 -6.60 -7.69
CA GLU A 80 21.08 -5.41 -8.44
C GLU A 80 21.37 -4.27 -7.46
N TYR A 81 22.63 -3.92 -7.29
CA TYR A 81 23.07 -2.78 -6.49
C TYR A 81 23.02 -1.48 -7.31
N PHE A 82 22.55 -0.41 -6.67
CA PHE A 82 22.42 0.90 -7.31
C PHE A 82 23.27 1.95 -6.59
N PRO A 83 24.42 2.35 -7.15
CA PRO A 83 25.35 3.29 -6.53
C PRO A 83 24.87 4.74 -6.52
N LEU A 84 23.87 5.09 -7.35
CA LEU A 84 23.40 6.46 -7.47
C LEU A 84 22.23 6.79 -6.56
N TYR A 85 22.31 8.00 -6.00
CA TYR A 85 21.26 8.61 -5.20
C TYR A 85 19.89 8.61 -5.90
N SER A 86 18.85 8.18 -5.18
CA SER A 86 17.48 8.15 -5.70
C SER A 86 16.44 8.47 -4.62
N PRO A 87 15.99 9.74 -4.49
CA PRO A 87 15.08 10.12 -3.41
C PRO A 87 13.72 9.45 -3.48
N LYS A 88 13.30 9.01 -4.67
CA LYS A 88 12.03 8.30 -4.88
C LYS A 88 11.96 6.95 -4.18
N HIS A 89 13.12 6.37 -3.83
CA HIS A 89 13.21 5.07 -3.20
C HIS A 89 13.45 5.17 -1.69
N ALA A 90 13.55 6.36 -1.10
CA ALA A 90 13.56 6.49 0.34
C ALA A 90 12.22 6.04 0.94
N LEU A 91 12.25 5.54 2.17
CA LEU A 91 11.02 5.21 2.89
C LEU A 91 10.49 6.45 3.60
N ASP A 92 9.37 6.99 3.11
CA ASP A 92 8.74 8.22 3.60
C ASP A 92 7.42 7.99 4.35
N SER A 93 6.96 6.74 4.39
CA SER A 93 5.63 6.36 4.87
C SER A 93 5.68 5.13 5.77
N ASP A 94 4.79 5.09 6.77
CA ASP A 94 4.74 3.98 7.72
C ASP A 94 4.38 2.67 7.03
N LEU A 95 5.30 1.70 7.09
CA LEU A 95 5.05 0.32 6.69
C LEU A 95 4.40 -0.49 7.81
N HIS A 96 3.81 0.15 8.82
CA HIS A 96 3.16 -0.46 9.98
C HIS A 96 3.95 -1.60 10.64
N LEU A 97 5.28 -1.55 10.52
CA LEU A 97 6.19 -2.49 11.17
C LEU A 97 6.28 -2.15 12.66
N PRO A 98 6.66 -3.14 13.49
CA PRO A 98 7.16 -2.87 14.83
C PRO A 98 8.27 -1.82 14.79
N ARG A 99 8.45 -1.14 15.93
CA ARG A 99 9.55 -0.20 16.06
C ARG A 99 10.87 -0.95 16.13
N VAL A 100 11.88 -0.42 15.47
CA VAL A 100 13.25 -0.89 15.57
C VAL A 100 13.93 -0.17 16.73
N MET A 101 14.65 -0.93 17.55
CA MET A 101 15.52 -0.38 18.58
C MET A 101 16.80 0.09 17.92
N ILE A 102 17.12 1.36 18.10
CA ILE A 102 18.34 1.99 17.57
C ILE A 102 19.15 2.56 18.72
N GLN A 103 20.47 2.47 18.64
CA GLN A 103 21.35 3.16 19.57
C GLN A 103 21.56 4.58 19.07
N ASP A 104 21.12 5.56 19.86
CA ASP A 104 21.43 6.96 19.60
C ASP A 104 22.94 7.22 19.72
N LYS A 105 23.44 8.31 19.13
CA LYS A 105 24.81 8.80 19.29
C LYS A 105 25.17 9.06 20.77
N HIS A 106 24.15 9.29 21.60
CA HIS A 106 24.26 9.50 23.04
C HIS A 106 24.20 8.20 23.86
N GLY A 107 24.02 7.04 23.22
CA GLY A 107 24.01 5.72 23.86
C GLY A 107 22.65 5.25 24.37
N GLU A 108 21.65 6.13 24.46
CA GLU A 108 20.30 5.72 24.87
C GLU A 108 19.57 4.98 23.74
N PRO A 109 18.92 3.84 24.03
CA PRO A 109 18.16 3.10 23.04
C PRO A 109 16.86 3.84 22.69
N LEU A 110 16.74 4.28 21.44
CA LEU A 110 15.54 4.90 20.90
C LEU A 110 14.73 3.88 20.10
N SER A 111 13.40 3.93 20.23
CA SER A 111 12.49 3.04 19.51
C SER A 111 11.76 3.82 18.41
N LEU A 112 12.15 3.63 17.15
CA LEU A 112 11.60 4.35 16.00
C LEU A 112 10.93 3.40 15.01
N HIS A 113 9.96 3.92 14.26
CA HIS A 113 9.49 3.20 13.06
C HIS A 113 10.52 3.34 11.94
N PRO A 114 10.69 2.33 11.06
CA PRO A 114 11.69 2.38 9.99
C PRO A 114 11.60 3.61 9.08
N HIS A 115 10.39 4.09 8.77
CA HIS A 115 10.16 5.28 7.94
C HIS A 115 10.62 6.61 8.59
N GLN A 116 10.92 6.59 9.88
CA GLN A 116 11.44 7.75 10.61
C GLN A 116 12.97 7.82 10.56
N VAL A 117 13.62 6.73 10.18
CA VAL A 117 15.08 6.61 10.04
C VAL A 117 15.48 6.96 8.60
N PRO A 118 16.47 7.83 8.38
CA PRO A 118 16.92 8.12 7.03
C PRO A 118 17.31 6.87 6.25
N SER A 119 16.92 6.82 4.98
CA SER A 119 17.13 5.66 4.13
C SER A 119 17.51 6.00 2.70
N ALA A 120 18.11 5.03 2.04
CA ALA A 120 18.40 5.05 0.61
C ALA A 120 18.10 3.69 -0.02
N ARG A 121 17.89 3.68 -1.34
CA ARG A 121 17.93 2.43 -2.10
C ARG A 121 19.29 1.78 -1.94
N PHE A 122 19.30 0.47 -1.78
CA PHE A 122 20.50 -0.33 -1.76
C PHE A 122 20.48 -1.36 -2.89
N LEU A 123 19.57 -2.33 -2.82
CA LEU A 123 19.43 -3.39 -3.83
C LEU A 123 18.02 -3.40 -4.42
N GLU A 124 17.90 -3.89 -5.64
CA GLU A 124 16.66 -4.44 -6.19
C GLU A 124 16.87 -5.90 -6.60
N ALA A 125 15.79 -6.65 -6.73
CA ALA A 125 15.81 -7.97 -7.34
C ALA A 125 14.48 -8.25 -8.05
N ASN A 126 14.33 -9.50 -8.51
CA ASN A 126 13.10 -10.00 -9.12
C ASN A 126 11.84 -9.68 -8.28
N ARG A 127 10.68 -9.70 -8.94
CA ARG A 127 9.36 -9.53 -8.30
C ARG A 127 9.18 -8.19 -7.57
N ASN A 128 9.75 -7.12 -8.13
CA ASN A 128 9.72 -5.77 -7.57
C ASN A 128 10.21 -5.72 -6.12
N MET A 129 11.24 -6.51 -5.81
CA MET A 129 11.89 -6.48 -4.51
C MET A 129 12.81 -5.27 -4.43
N LEU A 130 12.70 -4.52 -3.33
CA LEU A 130 13.51 -3.36 -3.03
C LEU A 130 14.09 -3.51 -1.62
N VAL A 131 15.42 -3.48 -1.53
CA VAL A 131 16.16 -3.42 -0.28
C VAL A 131 16.60 -1.98 -0.05
N ARG A 132 16.23 -1.44 1.10
CA ARG A 132 16.67 -0.13 1.56
C ARG A 132 17.67 -0.28 2.68
N ILE A 133 18.71 0.54 2.66
CA ILE A 133 19.60 0.72 3.80
C ILE A 133 19.10 1.91 4.64
N HIS A 134 19.11 1.77 5.97
CA HIS A 134 18.66 2.74 6.94
C HIS A 134 19.81 3.13 7.88
N PHE A 135 19.93 4.42 8.21
CA PHE A 135 21.07 4.99 8.95
C PHE A 135 20.59 5.63 10.26
N PRO A 136 20.57 4.89 11.39
CA PRO A 136 20.03 5.38 12.65
C PRO A 136 20.75 6.59 13.24
N ARG A 137 22.07 6.70 13.02
CA ARG A 137 22.89 7.79 13.54
C ARG A 137 22.91 9.03 12.65
N LEU A 138 22.22 8.99 11.50
CA LEU A 138 22.04 10.16 10.67
C LEU A 138 20.92 11.02 11.26
N GLU A 139 21.27 11.89 12.20
CA GLU A 139 20.31 12.80 12.78
C GLU A 139 19.84 13.85 11.78
N ARG A 140 18.53 14.04 11.74
CA ARG A 140 17.90 15.12 10.98
C ARG A 140 16.86 15.77 11.85
N GLY A 141 16.82 17.11 11.82
CA GLY A 141 15.78 17.88 12.52
C GLY A 141 14.37 17.44 12.12
N SER A 142 13.39 17.70 12.98
CA SER A 142 11.99 17.44 12.69
C SER A 142 11.57 18.14 11.39
N GLY A 143 11.13 17.38 10.39
CA GLY A 143 10.71 17.89 9.07
C GLY A 143 11.79 17.89 7.99
N ALA A 144 13.05 17.55 8.30
CA ALA A 144 14.05 17.35 7.27
C ALA A 144 13.81 16.06 6.48
N SER A 145 14.25 16.05 5.22
CA SER A 145 14.15 14.89 4.32
C SER A 145 14.69 13.62 4.97
N LYS A 146 13.93 12.53 4.94
CA LYS A 146 14.36 11.19 5.39
C LYS A 146 15.19 10.45 4.34
N CYS A 147 15.63 11.14 3.31
CA CYS A 147 16.52 10.60 2.30
C CYS A 147 17.94 11.14 2.48
N LEU A 148 18.94 10.34 2.13
CA LEU A 148 20.32 10.81 2.02
C LEU A 148 20.39 12.05 1.09
N ASN A 149 21.41 12.88 1.25
CA ASN A 149 21.77 13.84 0.22
C ASN A 149 22.86 13.23 -0.69
N GLN A 150 23.15 13.89 -1.82
CA GLN A 150 24.13 13.39 -2.79
C GLN A 150 25.53 13.22 -2.18
N LYS A 151 25.98 14.15 -1.33
CA LYS A 151 27.30 14.11 -0.69
C LYS A 151 27.42 12.93 0.28
N GLU A 152 26.40 12.66 1.08
CA GLU A 152 26.36 11.49 1.97
C GLU A 152 26.43 10.18 1.17
N HIS A 153 25.75 10.11 0.02
CA HIS A 153 25.76 8.93 -0.83
C HIS A 153 27.12 8.74 -1.55
N GLU A 154 27.72 9.83 -2.03
CA GLU A 154 29.07 9.86 -2.57
C GLU A 154 30.10 9.36 -1.54
N GLN A 155 30.07 9.90 -0.32
CA GLN A 155 30.94 9.44 0.76
C GLN A 155 30.75 7.96 1.07
N LEU A 156 29.50 7.49 1.18
CA LEU A 156 29.22 6.09 1.49
C LEU A 156 29.72 5.15 0.37
N TYR A 157 29.55 5.57 -0.90
CA TYR A 157 30.04 4.80 -2.04
C TYR A 157 31.57 4.75 -2.07
N ASP A 158 32.22 5.92 -2.13
CA ASP A 158 33.66 6.05 -2.35
C ASP A 158 34.48 5.54 -1.15
N LEU A 159 33.99 5.73 0.09
CA LEU A 159 34.74 5.41 1.29
C LEU A 159 34.43 4.04 1.89
N ALA A 160 33.28 3.41 1.55
CA ALA A 160 32.90 2.12 2.13
C ALA A 160 32.44 1.08 1.10
N PHE A 161 31.38 1.35 0.33
CA PHE A 161 30.83 0.31 -0.56
C PHE A 161 31.80 -0.14 -1.63
N ARG A 162 32.47 0.79 -2.31
CA ARG A 162 33.43 0.49 -3.37
C ARG A 162 34.68 -0.22 -2.82
N PRO A 163 35.38 0.28 -1.79
CA PRO A 163 36.52 -0.43 -1.20
C PRO A 163 36.16 -1.82 -0.68
N ALA A 164 35.02 -1.99 -0.02
CA ALA A 164 34.57 -3.32 0.43
C ALA A 164 34.29 -4.27 -0.74
N ALA A 165 33.71 -3.76 -1.85
CA ALA A 165 33.46 -4.57 -3.03
C ALA A 165 34.78 -5.01 -3.72
N GLU A 166 35.82 -4.18 -3.67
CA GLU A 166 37.14 -4.54 -4.20
C GLU A 166 37.80 -5.71 -3.48
N GLU A 167 37.50 -5.88 -2.21
CA GLU A 167 38.07 -6.96 -1.38
C GLU A 167 37.23 -8.25 -1.43
N VAL A 168 35.90 -8.13 -1.54
CA VAL A 168 34.98 -9.27 -1.32
C VAL A 168 34.25 -9.72 -2.58
N VAL A 169 33.76 -8.79 -3.41
CA VAL A 169 32.89 -9.15 -4.54
C VAL A 169 33.73 -9.78 -5.65
N ASP A 170 33.22 -10.86 -6.25
CA ASP A 170 33.86 -11.58 -7.36
C ASP A 170 34.47 -10.61 -8.39
N PHE A 171 35.76 -10.82 -8.71
CA PHE A 171 36.55 -9.90 -9.54
C PHE A 171 35.87 -9.52 -10.88
N GLU A 172 35.20 -10.48 -11.52
CA GLU A 172 34.49 -10.26 -12.79
C GLU A 172 33.31 -9.28 -12.64
N LEU A 173 32.59 -9.33 -11.52
CA LEU A 173 31.51 -8.39 -11.22
C LEU A 173 32.10 -7.04 -10.84
N ASN A 174 33.03 -7.05 -9.89
CA ASN A 174 33.65 -5.85 -9.34
C ASN A 174 34.40 -5.00 -10.40
N GLY A 175 34.93 -5.62 -11.45
CA GLY A 175 35.58 -4.93 -12.56
C GLY A 175 34.64 -4.07 -13.42
N THR A 176 33.33 -4.24 -13.30
CA THR A 176 32.31 -3.43 -14.01
C THR A 176 31.81 -2.24 -13.21
N TRP A 177 32.20 -2.14 -11.94
CA TRP A 177 31.76 -1.08 -11.05
C TRP A 177 32.54 0.20 -11.33
N PRO A 178 31.89 1.37 -11.28
CA PRO A 178 32.55 2.67 -11.35
C PRO A 178 33.63 2.82 -10.29
N ALA A 179 34.75 3.48 -10.62
CA ALA A 179 35.82 3.69 -9.64
C ALA A 179 35.41 4.69 -8.55
N ARG A 180 34.61 5.70 -8.93
CA ARG A 180 34.05 6.71 -8.02
C ARG A 180 32.58 6.96 -8.31
N TYR A 181 31.88 7.50 -7.31
CA TYR A 181 30.50 7.95 -7.45
C TYR A 181 30.35 8.97 -8.61
N ALA A 182 31.33 9.87 -8.75
CA ALA A 182 31.35 10.87 -9.82
C ALA A 182 31.44 10.24 -11.23
N ASP A 183 32.14 9.11 -11.37
CA ASP A 183 32.26 8.40 -12.65
C ASP A 183 30.93 7.79 -13.06
N GLU A 184 30.19 7.25 -12.08
CA GLU A 184 28.85 6.75 -12.33
C GLU A 184 27.88 7.86 -12.67
N LEU A 185 27.97 8.99 -11.97
CA LEU A 185 27.14 10.15 -12.25
C LEU A 185 27.40 10.65 -13.68
N PHE A 186 28.66 10.70 -14.11
CA PHE A 186 29.02 11.02 -15.49
C PHE A 186 28.42 10.01 -16.49
N ARG A 187 28.51 8.70 -16.21
CA ARG A 187 27.95 7.64 -17.06
C ARG A 187 26.43 7.73 -17.19
N ALA A 188 25.76 8.09 -16.10
CA ALA A 188 24.30 8.12 -15.98
C ALA A 188 23.65 9.40 -16.52
N GLU A 189 24.45 10.44 -16.79
CA GLU A 189 23.96 11.71 -17.31
C GLU A 189 23.69 11.62 -18.82
N ASP A 190 22.41 11.72 -19.19
CA ASP A 190 22.03 11.81 -20.60
C ASP A 190 22.41 13.17 -21.18
N VAL A 191 23.38 13.17 -22.11
CA VAL A 191 23.86 14.35 -22.85
C VAL A 191 22.72 15.07 -23.59
N ARG A 192 21.68 14.35 -24.03
CA ARG A 192 20.50 14.98 -24.68
C ARG A 192 19.67 15.77 -23.70
N SER A 193 19.49 15.25 -22.47
CA SER A 193 18.76 15.95 -21.41
C SER A 193 19.43 17.26 -20.99
N GLN A 194 20.76 17.36 -21.11
CA GLN A 194 21.50 18.60 -20.86
C GLN A 194 21.27 19.67 -21.94
N ARG A 195 21.10 19.27 -23.21
CA ARG A 195 20.84 20.22 -24.32
C ARG A 195 19.43 20.79 -24.28
N GLU A 196 18.43 19.97 -23.96
CA GLU A 196 17.03 20.41 -23.87
C GLU A 196 16.75 21.26 -22.62
N ALA A 197 17.48 21.05 -21.52
CA ALA A 197 17.36 21.86 -20.31
C ALA A 197 17.87 23.30 -20.47
N GLY A 198 18.65 23.59 -21.54
CA GLY A 198 19.16 24.93 -21.84
C GLY A 198 18.14 25.90 -22.45
N GLU A 199 17.01 25.41 -22.99
CA GLU A 199 16.07 26.26 -23.76
C GLU A 199 14.68 26.44 -23.13
N HIS A 200 14.28 25.63 -22.14
CA HIS A 200 12.97 25.78 -21.49
C HIS A 200 13.01 25.51 -19.98
N ILE A 201 13.62 26.43 -19.22
CA ILE A 201 13.35 26.56 -17.78
C ILE A 201 12.01 27.30 -17.64
N THR A 202 10.91 26.57 -17.74
CA THR A 202 9.60 27.04 -17.25
C THR A 202 9.20 26.16 -16.07
N ASP A 203 8.73 26.84 -15.02
CA ASP A 203 8.38 26.34 -13.69
C ASP A 203 7.80 24.92 -13.65
N GLY A 204 8.55 24.00 -13.03
CA GLY A 204 7.99 22.70 -12.65
C GLY A 204 8.98 21.54 -12.53
N GLY A 205 10.05 21.69 -11.73
CA GLY A 205 10.64 20.59 -10.96
C GLY A 205 11.08 19.30 -11.68
N ARG A 206 11.23 19.27 -13.00
CA ARG A 206 11.86 18.13 -13.68
C ARG A 206 13.37 18.26 -13.54
N GLY A 207 13.86 17.88 -12.36
CA GLY A 207 15.29 17.77 -12.08
C GLY A 207 16.01 16.90 -13.12
N ARG A 208 17.32 17.10 -13.22
CA ARG A 208 18.26 16.35 -14.07
C ARG A 208 17.86 14.86 -14.11
N ARG A 209 17.50 14.35 -15.29
CA ARG A 209 17.15 12.93 -15.45
C ARG A 209 18.46 12.14 -15.49
N VAL A 210 18.74 11.47 -14.39
CA VAL A 210 19.89 10.55 -14.27
C VAL A 210 19.37 9.14 -14.53
N GLN A 211 19.89 8.48 -15.58
CA GLN A 211 19.58 7.09 -15.86
C GLN A 211 20.40 6.20 -14.93
N GLN A 212 19.74 5.49 -14.03
CA GLN A 212 20.43 4.68 -13.04
C GLN A 212 20.71 3.29 -13.61
N SER A 213 21.96 2.85 -13.52
CA SER A 213 22.38 1.51 -13.94
C SER A 213 22.53 0.61 -12.72
N ALA A 214 22.02 -0.62 -12.83
CA ALA A 214 22.23 -1.68 -11.85
C ALA A 214 23.65 -2.25 -11.98
N LEU A 215 24.23 -2.64 -10.85
CA LEU A 215 25.47 -3.40 -10.74
C LEU A 215 25.14 -4.75 -10.13
N ALA A 216 25.49 -5.84 -10.81
CA ALA A 216 25.17 -7.18 -10.32
C ALA A 216 25.99 -7.52 -9.05
N VAL A 217 25.34 -8.16 -8.10
CA VAL A 217 25.92 -8.74 -6.88
C VAL A 217 25.40 -10.16 -6.73
N HIS A 218 26.29 -11.13 -6.48
CA HIS A 218 25.89 -12.48 -6.12
C HIS A 218 25.48 -12.51 -4.64
N SER A 219 24.37 -13.19 -4.34
CA SER A 219 23.88 -13.28 -2.95
C SER A 219 24.90 -13.91 -1.98
N LYS A 220 25.71 -14.88 -2.45
CA LYS A 220 26.79 -15.51 -1.67
C LYS A 220 27.84 -14.52 -1.15
N ASP A 221 28.07 -13.41 -1.85
CA ASP A 221 29.08 -12.42 -1.48
C ASP A 221 28.49 -11.31 -0.60
N LEU A 222 27.15 -11.23 -0.49
CA LEU A 222 26.46 -10.09 0.11
C LEU A 222 26.76 -9.92 1.61
N ASP A 223 26.68 -11.01 2.38
CA ASP A 223 26.90 -10.95 3.83
C ASP A 223 28.35 -10.56 4.17
N GLU A 224 29.33 -11.16 3.48
CA GLU A 224 30.74 -10.82 3.66
C GLU A 224 31.03 -9.39 3.20
N TRP A 225 30.44 -8.95 2.08
CA TRP A 225 30.58 -7.59 1.58
C TRP A 225 30.02 -6.58 2.58
N ILE A 226 28.83 -6.83 3.13
CA ILE A 226 28.22 -5.96 4.13
C ILE A 226 28.97 -5.98 5.46
N ALA A 227 29.48 -7.13 5.90
CA ALA A 227 30.35 -7.19 7.08
C ALA A 227 31.59 -6.31 6.89
N ARG A 228 32.21 -6.35 5.71
CA ARG A 228 33.35 -5.49 5.38
C ARG A 228 32.98 -4.01 5.31
N VAL A 229 31.83 -3.66 4.73
CA VAL A 229 31.29 -2.29 4.75
C VAL A 229 31.12 -1.79 6.19
N ARG A 230 30.58 -2.61 7.10
CA ARG A 230 30.43 -2.26 8.52
C ARG A 230 31.79 -1.95 9.16
N GLU A 231 32.78 -2.80 8.95
CA GLU A 231 34.13 -2.61 9.48
C GLU A 231 34.75 -1.29 9.00
N ILE A 232 34.61 -0.98 7.71
CA ILE A 232 35.11 0.28 7.14
C ILE A 232 34.35 1.47 7.74
N VAL A 233 33.01 1.42 7.80
CA VAL A 233 32.17 2.48 8.39
C VAL A 233 32.52 2.73 9.87
N ASP A 234 32.84 1.68 10.63
CA ASP A 234 33.22 1.81 12.04
C ASP A 234 34.60 2.47 12.19
N ASN A 235 35.53 2.18 11.29
CA ASN A 235 36.90 2.70 11.31
C ASN A 235 37.09 4.06 10.61
N GLN A 236 36.14 4.51 9.78
CA GLN A 236 36.21 5.79 9.06
C GLN A 236 35.45 6.91 9.80
N PRO A 237 36.15 7.93 10.36
CA PRO A 237 35.50 9.03 11.07
C PRO A 237 34.44 9.79 10.24
N GLU A 238 34.69 9.96 8.95
CA GLU A 238 33.79 10.62 7.98
C GLU A 238 32.45 9.89 7.81
N LEU A 239 32.41 8.60 8.15
CA LEU A 239 31.23 7.74 8.06
C LEU A 239 30.60 7.45 9.43
N ALA A 240 30.98 8.18 10.49
CA ALA A 240 30.41 7.97 11.82
C ALA A 240 28.87 8.06 11.87
N TRP A 241 28.28 8.85 10.96
CA TRP A 241 26.83 8.99 10.78
C TRP A 241 26.16 7.73 10.20
N ALA A 242 26.91 6.89 9.50
CA ALA A 242 26.41 5.69 8.84
C ALA A 242 26.49 4.43 9.74
N ARG A 243 27.14 4.50 10.89
CA ARG A 243 27.31 3.36 11.82
C ARG A 243 25.97 2.78 12.27
N SER A 244 25.99 1.48 12.57
CA SER A 244 24.80 0.72 13.00
C SER A 244 23.65 0.74 11.98
N PHE A 245 23.96 0.88 10.69
CA PHE A 245 22.94 0.78 9.64
C PHE A 245 22.26 -0.59 9.66
N PHE A 246 21.03 -0.66 9.14
CA PHE A 246 20.28 -1.90 8.94
C PHE A 246 19.51 -1.83 7.63
N PHE A 247 18.85 -2.92 7.25
CA PHE A 247 18.14 -3.01 5.98
C PHE A 247 16.65 -3.27 6.16
N VAL A 248 15.86 -2.79 5.20
CA VAL A 248 14.44 -3.15 5.05
C VAL A 248 14.23 -3.70 3.65
N ILE A 249 13.82 -4.96 3.58
CA ILE A 249 13.41 -5.62 2.35
C ILE A 249 11.91 -5.39 2.16
N GLN A 250 11.51 -5.06 0.95
CA GLN A 250 10.10 -4.90 0.59
C GLN A 250 9.84 -5.51 -0.78
N MET A 251 8.91 -6.46 -0.85
CA MET A 251 8.35 -7.00 -2.08
C MET A 251 6.93 -6.49 -2.27
N ARG A 252 6.58 -6.03 -3.48
CA ARG A 252 5.24 -5.50 -3.79
C ARG A 252 4.70 -6.06 -5.10
N GLY A 253 3.38 -6.02 -5.24
CA GLY A 253 2.70 -6.40 -6.48
C GLY A 253 2.57 -7.92 -6.64
N LEU A 254 2.64 -8.65 -5.54
CA LEU A 254 2.61 -10.12 -5.53
C LEU A 254 1.20 -10.66 -5.81
N LYS A 255 0.14 -9.90 -5.48
CA LYS A 255 -1.27 -10.26 -5.74
C LYS A 255 -1.66 -10.55 -7.19
N HIS A 256 -0.82 -10.21 -8.16
CA HIS A 256 -1.05 -10.49 -9.58
C HIS A 256 -0.34 -11.77 -10.05
N ASP A 257 0.53 -12.34 -9.21
CA ASP A 257 1.13 -13.63 -9.41
C ASP A 257 0.06 -14.71 -9.16
N PRO A 258 -0.31 -15.53 -10.16
CA PRO A 258 -1.26 -16.62 -9.96
C PRO A 258 -0.84 -17.60 -8.88
N GLU A 259 0.46 -17.78 -8.64
CA GLU A 259 0.99 -18.69 -7.62
C GLU A 259 0.89 -18.08 -6.21
N SER A 260 0.66 -16.77 -6.09
CA SER A 260 0.31 -16.13 -4.81
C SER A 260 -1.13 -16.42 -4.37
N MET A 261 -2.01 -16.88 -5.27
CA MET A 261 -3.42 -17.08 -4.98
C MET A 261 -3.71 -18.48 -4.42
N HIS A 262 -4.55 -18.55 -3.39
CA HIS A 262 -4.98 -19.80 -2.76
C HIS A 262 -6.33 -19.64 -2.07
N MET A 263 -7.01 -20.74 -1.78
CA MET A 263 -8.25 -20.70 -0.98
C MET A 263 -7.91 -20.46 0.50
N PRO A 264 -8.71 -19.68 1.25
CA PRO A 264 -8.51 -19.55 2.68
C PRO A 264 -8.76 -20.91 3.39
N PRO A 265 -7.99 -21.25 4.44
CA PRO A 265 -8.21 -22.45 5.23
C PRO A 265 -9.59 -22.45 5.91
N THR A 266 -10.28 -23.59 5.93
CA THR A 266 -11.67 -23.68 6.39
C THR A 266 -11.87 -23.94 7.89
N GLU A 267 -10.87 -24.47 8.59
CA GLU A 267 -11.00 -24.91 9.98
C GLU A 267 -9.94 -24.28 10.90
N PRO A 268 -10.33 -23.66 12.04
CA PRO A 268 -9.45 -23.43 13.19
C PRO A 268 -9.31 -24.73 14.04
N PRO A 269 -8.13 -25.13 14.59
CA PRO A 269 -6.77 -24.63 14.38
C PRO A 269 -5.78 -25.74 13.91
N VAL A 270 -4.60 -25.33 13.44
CA VAL A 270 -3.34 -26.12 13.28
C VAL A 270 -3.28 -27.26 12.23
N PHE A 271 -4.29 -28.13 12.05
CA PHE A 271 -4.03 -29.39 11.34
C PHE A 271 -4.04 -29.35 9.81
N ALA A 272 -4.55 -28.32 9.14
CA ALA A 272 -4.54 -28.32 7.67
C ALA A 272 -3.13 -28.07 7.12
N ALA A 273 -2.50 -26.99 7.58
CA ALA A 273 -1.19 -26.53 7.11
C ALA A 273 -0.01 -26.96 7.99
N VAL A 274 -0.24 -27.49 9.20
CA VAL A 274 0.82 -27.92 10.12
C VAL A 274 0.58 -29.36 10.57
N ARG A 275 1.64 -30.15 10.62
CA ARG A 275 1.65 -31.53 11.11
C ARG A 275 1.62 -31.56 12.63
N SER A 276 1.37 -32.72 13.21
CA SER A 276 1.35 -32.93 14.67
C SER A 276 2.70 -32.63 15.34
N ASP A 277 3.80 -32.63 14.59
CA ASP A 277 5.15 -32.30 15.04
C ASP A 277 5.49 -30.80 14.95
N GLY A 278 4.53 -29.96 14.54
CA GLY A 278 4.74 -28.51 14.36
C GLY A 278 5.33 -28.11 13.01
N THR A 279 5.64 -29.04 12.11
CA THR A 279 6.18 -28.73 10.78
C THR A 279 5.08 -28.36 9.78
N LEU A 280 5.37 -27.44 8.85
CA LEU A 280 4.44 -27.07 7.79
C LEU A 280 4.21 -28.25 6.84
N LYS A 281 2.97 -28.42 6.38
CA LYS A 281 2.59 -29.36 5.33
C LYS A 281 2.92 -28.74 3.97
N PRO A 282 3.93 -29.26 3.24
CA PRO A 282 4.36 -28.66 1.98
C PRO A 282 3.29 -28.72 0.88
N ASP A 283 2.27 -29.57 1.04
CA ASP A 283 1.17 -29.74 0.10
C ASP A 283 0.02 -28.75 0.31
N ASP A 284 -0.03 -28.06 1.46
CA ASP A 284 -1.04 -27.06 1.76
C ASP A 284 -0.97 -25.88 0.75
N PRO A 285 -2.11 -25.45 0.16
CA PRO A 285 -2.12 -24.41 -0.85
C PRO A 285 -1.52 -23.07 -0.39
N ARG A 286 -1.75 -22.69 0.88
CA ARG A 286 -1.20 -21.45 1.42
C ARG A 286 0.30 -21.57 1.61
N VAL A 287 0.77 -22.69 2.16
CA VAL A 287 2.21 -22.94 2.34
C VAL A 287 2.92 -22.90 0.99
N LYS A 288 2.41 -23.61 -0.01
CA LYS A 288 2.94 -23.55 -1.40
C LYS A 288 3.01 -22.14 -1.93
N SER A 289 1.94 -21.37 -1.72
CA SER A 289 1.82 -20.01 -2.24
C SER A 289 2.84 -19.06 -1.60
N VAL A 290 3.00 -19.12 -0.27
CA VAL A 290 3.98 -18.29 0.45
C VAL A 290 5.41 -18.72 0.12
N GLU A 291 5.71 -20.02 0.15
CA GLU A 291 7.05 -20.54 -0.19
C GLU A 291 7.43 -20.25 -1.64
N HIS A 292 6.46 -20.35 -2.57
CA HIS A 292 6.68 -19.93 -3.95
C HIS A 292 6.99 -18.44 -4.01
N THR A 293 6.16 -17.60 -3.39
CA THR A 293 6.30 -16.14 -3.40
C THR A 293 7.65 -15.71 -2.82
N LEU A 294 8.11 -16.39 -1.77
CA LEU A 294 9.40 -16.19 -1.11
C LEU A 294 10.49 -17.11 -1.66
N GLY A 295 10.36 -17.59 -2.89
CA GLY A 295 11.26 -18.55 -3.51
C GLY A 295 12.72 -18.10 -3.60
N ASP A 296 13.00 -16.80 -3.51
CA ASP A 296 14.35 -16.22 -3.46
C ASP A 296 14.97 -16.22 -2.05
N PHE A 297 14.25 -16.67 -1.03
CA PHE A 297 14.69 -16.61 0.37
C PHE A 297 14.85 -17.98 1.01
N LEU A 298 15.79 -18.08 1.94
CA LEU A 298 15.85 -19.11 2.96
C LEU A 298 14.94 -18.65 4.11
N THR A 299 13.65 -18.95 4.04
CA THR A 299 12.62 -18.43 4.96
C THR A 299 12.88 -18.74 6.43
N LYS A 300 13.60 -19.81 6.73
CA LYS A 300 14.06 -20.21 8.07
C LYS A 300 15.19 -19.33 8.64
N ASP A 301 15.87 -18.57 7.80
CA ASP A 301 17.03 -17.76 8.20
C ASP A 301 16.64 -16.31 8.52
N PHE A 302 15.34 -15.95 8.42
CA PHE A 302 14.84 -14.70 8.98
C PHE A 302 14.85 -14.76 10.50
N ASP A 303 15.34 -13.69 11.14
CA ASP A 303 15.22 -13.50 12.58
C ASP A 303 13.74 -13.53 13.01
N GLU A 304 13.49 -13.96 14.24
CA GLU A 304 12.15 -13.88 14.83
C GLU A 304 11.64 -12.44 14.81
N ASP A 305 10.35 -12.26 14.49
CA ASP A 305 9.67 -10.96 14.42
C ASP A 305 10.28 -9.94 13.42
N SER A 306 11.13 -10.41 12.50
CA SER A 306 11.77 -9.55 11.51
C SER A 306 11.05 -9.51 10.17
N CYS A 307 10.33 -10.56 9.81
CA CYS A 307 9.67 -10.72 8.51
C CYS A 307 8.15 -10.78 8.64
N PHE A 308 7.46 -10.02 7.80
CA PHE A 308 6.02 -9.86 7.76
C PHE A 308 5.49 -10.09 6.36
N VAL A 309 4.33 -10.74 6.27
CA VAL A 309 3.63 -11.02 5.02
C VAL A 309 2.25 -10.38 5.09
N ASP A 310 1.83 -9.72 4.02
CA ASP A 310 0.47 -9.22 3.88
C ASP A 310 -0.37 -10.27 3.17
N LEU A 311 -1.35 -10.84 3.88
CA LEU A 311 -2.31 -11.76 3.31
C LEU A 311 -3.61 -11.02 3.01
N GLY A 312 -4.04 -11.05 1.76
CA GLY A 312 -5.26 -10.40 1.30
C GLY A 312 -6.35 -11.41 0.99
N MET A 313 -7.53 -11.26 1.57
CA MET A 313 -8.72 -12.04 1.24
C MET A 313 -9.70 -11.19 0.43
N ASN A 314 -9.96 -11.61 -0.80
CA ASN A 314 -10.95 -11.02 -1.69
C ASN A 314 -12.28 -11.76 -1.51
N ILE A 315 -13.30 -11.01 -1.10
CA ILE A 315 -14.66 -11.47 -0.87
C ILE A 315 -15.53 -10.99 -2.04
N ARG A 316 -16.11 -11.94 -2.76
CA ARG A 316 -16.98 -11.71 -3.92
C ARG A 316 -18.37 -12.27 -3.67
N LEU A 317 -19.38 -11.51 -4.04
CA LEU A 317 -20.76 -11.94 -4.07
C LEU A 317 -21.10 -12.42 -5.50
N PRO A 318 -21.98 -13.42 -5.63
CA PRO A 318 -22.54 -13.77 -6.93
C PRO A 318 -23.44 -12.63 -7.43
N PRO A 319 -23.80 -12.63 -8.73
CA PRO A 319 -24.87 -11.78 -9.24
C PRO A 319 -26.18 -12.06 -8.50
N GLU A 320 -26.68 -11.11 -7.69
CA GLU A 320 -27.97 -11.24 -6.99
C GLU A 320 -29.15 -10.62 -7.78
N PHE A 321 -28.86 -9.84 -8.81
CA PHE A 321 -29.83 -8.96 -9.49
C PHE A 321 -30.14 -9.39 -10.94
N GLY A 322 -29.91 -10.67 -11.27
CA GLY A 322 -30.09 -11.24 -12.61
C GLY A 322 -28.77 -11.48 -13.36
N ASP A 323 -28.85 -12.14 -14.51
CA ASP A 323 -27.69 -12.62 -15.27
C ASP A 323 -26.78 -11.48 -15.80
N ASP A 324 -27.33 -10.28 -15.98
CA ASP A 324 -26.63 -9.12 -16.56
C ASP A 324 -26.16 -8.07 -15.53
N SER A 325 -26.38 -8.28 -14.22
CA SER A 325 -26.07 -7.28 -13.19
C SER A 325 -25.07 -7.77 -12.14
N PHE A 326 -24.02 -6.98 -11.92
CA PHE A 326 -23.01 -7.27 -10.90
C PHE A 326 -23.43 -6.72 -9.54
N SER A 327 -23.12 -7.49 -8.48
CA SER A 327 -23.29 -7.03 -7.09
C SER A 327 -22.02 -6.33 -6.61
N CYS A 328 -22.18 -5.13 -6.04
CA CYS A 328 -21.13 -4.39 -5.36
C CYS A 328 -21.16 -4.71 -3.86
N PRO A 329 -20.22 -5.51 -3.33
CA PRO A 329 -20.09 -5.69 -1.89
C PRO A 329 -19.54 -4.41 -1.25
N LEU A 330 -20.31 -3.87 -0.30
CA LEU A 330 -20.04 -2.64 0.41
C LEU A 330 -19.84 -2.94 1.90
N PRO A 331 -18.69 -2.60 2.51
CA PRO A 331 -18.42 -2.93 3.91
C PRO A 331 -19.31 -2.13 4.85
N ALA A 332 -19.93 -2.83 5.80
CA ALA A 332 -20.83 -2.22 6.75
C ALA A 332 -20.06 -1.66 7.96
N ALA A 333 -20.16 -0.35 8.17
CA ALA A 333 -19.39 0.34 9.21
C ALA A 333 -19.71 -0.15 10.63
N ASP A 334 -20.94 -0.60 10.85
CA ASP A 334 -21.42 -1.18 12.11
C ASP A 334 -20.86 -2.59 12.37
N ALA A 335 -20.36 -3.28 11.35
CA ALA A 335 -19.79 -4.61 11.48
C ALA A 335 -18.28 -4.60 11.81
N HIS A 336 -17.60 -3.45 11.79
CA HIS A 336 -16.15 -3.38 11.96
C HIS A 336 -15.64 -4.04 13.24
N LEU A 337 -16.36 -3.88 14.36
CA LEU A 337 -15.99 -4.53 15.62
C LEU A 337 -16.09 -6.05 15.52
N ALA A 338 -17.17 -6.57 14.92
CA ALA A 338 -17.35 -8.01 14.72
C ALA A 338 -16.28 -8.60 13.79
N ILE A 339 -15.90 -7.86 12.74
CA ILE A 339 -14.79 -8.22 11.83
C ILE A 339 -13.48 -8.33 12.61
N LEU A 340 -13.16 -7.31 13.42
CA LEU A 340 -11.94 -7.31 14.23
C LEU A 340 -11.93 -8.45 15.27
N CYS A 341 -13.06 -8.70 15.93
CA CYS A 341 -13.20 -9.82 16.88
C CYS A 341 -12.93 -11.15 16.19
N HIS A 342 -13.48 -11.37 14.98
CA HIS A 342 -13.24 -12.58 14.21
C HIS A 342 -11.78 -12.72 13.78
N VAL A 343 -11.19 -11.66 13.22
CA VAL A 343 -9.82 -11.70 12.69
C VAL A 343 -8.78 -11.89 13.79
N LEU A 344 -9.00 -11.29 14.96
CA LEU A 344 -8.06 -11.33 16.09
C LEU A 344 -8.39 -12.42 17.11
N GLY A 345 -9.56 -13.06 17.02
CA GLY A 345 -10.03 -13.98 18.05
C GLY A 345 -10.16 -13.33 19.44
N LEU A 346 -10.46 -12.02 19.47
CA LEU A 346 -10.56 -11.24 20.71
C LEU A 346 -12.02 -10.87 21.01
N GLU A 347 -12.31 -10.67 22.29
CA GLU A 347 -13.62 -10.23 22.76
C GLU A 347 -13.90 -8.76 22.42
N SER A 348 -15.19 -8.44 22.26
CA SER A 348 -15.65 -7.12 21.82
C SER A 348 -15.28 -5.99 22.79
N ASP A 349 -15.32 -6.23 24.10
CA ASP A 349 -14.94 -5.28 25.14
C ASP A 349 -13.45 -4.89 25.07
N ASP A 350 -12.61 -5.81 24.59
CA ASP A 350 -11.19 -5.54 24.45
C ASP A 350 -10.86 -4.63 23.29
N LEU A 351 -11.62 -4.73 22.20
CA LEU A 351 -11.39 -4.00 20.97
C LEU A 351 -12.13 -2.66 20.90
N SER A 352 -13.31 -2.55 21.54
CA SER A 352 -14.15 -1.36 21.51
C SER A 352 -13.41 -0.08 21.94
N LYS A 353 -12.58 -0.16 22.99
CA LYS A 353 -11.74 0.94 23.49
C LYS A 353 -10.69 1.43 22.49
N TYR A 354 -10.24 0.57 21.57
CA TYR A 354 -9.27 0.93 20.53
C TYR A 354 -9.93 1.54 19.30
N MET A 355 -11.20 1.22 19.08
CA MET A 355 -12.01 1.83 18.01
C MET A 355 -12.52 3.23 18.38
N SER A 356 -12.80 3.48 19.65
CA SER A 356 -13.27 4.79 20.13
C SER A 356 -12.14 5.75 20.53
N GLY A 357 -10.92 5.24 20.71
CA GLY A 357 -9.84 5.94 21.40
C GLY A 357 -9.06 6.96 20.55
N LYS A 358 -8.45 7.95 21.23
CA LYS A 358 -7.55 8.97 20.65
C LYS A 358 -6.18 8.42 20.18
N GLY A 359 -5.96 7.11 20.29
CA GLY A 359 -4.65 6.49 20.01
C GLY A 359 -4.32 6.28 18.54
N GLY A 360 -5.24 6.59 17.62
CA GLY A 360 -5.01 6.41 16.18
C GLY A 360 -4.89 4.95 15.74
N TYR A 361 -5.32 3.99 16.57
CA TYR A 361 -5.31 2.56 16.23
C TYR A 361 -6.33 2.24 15.15
N TYR A 362 -7.51 2.84 15.22
CA TYR A 362 -8.59 2.65 14.27
C TYR A 362 -8.79 3.90 13.44
N GLN A 363 -8.82 3.71 12.12
CA GLN A 363 -9.20 4.75 11.16
C GLN A 363 -10.33 4.21 10.31
N ARG A 364 -11.44 4.96 10.27
CA ARG A 364 -12.56 4.66 9.38
C ARG A 364 -12.33 5.34 8.03
N ASP A 365 -12.48 4.57 6.95
CA ASP A 365 -12.30 5.04 5.57
C ASP A 365 -13.67 5.06 4.88
N ASP A 366 -14.41 6.17 5.01
CA ASP A 366 -15.76 6.34 4.46
C ASP A 366 -15.77 6.20 2.92
N LEU A 367 -16.60 5.32 2.38
CA LEU A 367 -16.66 5.06 0.94
C LEU A 367 -17.59 6.06 0.25
N ALA A 368 -17.06 6.85 -0.69
CA ALA A 368 -17.82 7.83 -1.46
C ALA A 368 -18.67 8.82 -0.62
N GLY A 369 -18.24 9.09 0.63
CA GLY A 369 -18.96 9.94 1.58
C GLY A 369 -20.16 9.29 2.28
N LEU A 370 -20.33 7.96 2.16
CA LEU A 370 -21.38 7.19 2.81
C LEU A 370 -20.92 6.74 4.20
N LYS A 371 -21.42 7.35 5.28
CA LYS A 371 -20.94 7.05 6.64
C LYS A 371 -21.24 5.62 7.14
N THR A 372 -22.30 5.01 6.63
CA THR A 372 -22.69 3.63 6.98
C THR A 372 -21.93 2.59 6.18
N VAL A 373 -21.26 3.01 5.09
CA VAL A 373 -20.45 2.15 4.23
C VAL A 373 -19.01 2.62 4.29
N ALA A 374 -18.18 1.91 5.04
CA ALA A 374 -16.81 2.32 5.25
C ALA A 374 -15.88 1.12 5.25
N GLY A 375 -14.70 1.30 4.69
CA GLY A 375 -13.57 0.45 5.05
C GLY A 375 -12.99 0.88 6.39
N PHE A 376 -11.91 0.21 6.81
CA PHE A 376 -11.13 0.66 7.95
C PHE A 376 -9.67 0.24 7.86
N ARG A 377 -8.85 0.88 8.69
CA ARG A 377 -7.50 0.47 9.03
C ARG A 377 -7.43 0.27 10.53
N PHE A 378 -6.77 -0.79 10.96
CA PHE A 378 -6.59 -1.09 12.36
C PHE A 378 -5.14 -1.51 12.63
N ARG A 379 -4.42 -0.70 13.40
CA ARG A 379 -3.12 -1.07 13.95
C ARG A 379 -3.35 -1.86 15.23
N VAL A 380 -2.87 -3.09 15.28
CA VAL A 380 -3.07 -3.94 16.45
C VAL A 380 -2.18 -3.43 17.59
N PRO A 381 -2.74 -3.10 18.77
CA PRO A 381 -1.94 -2.73 19.93
C PRO A 381 -0.99 -3.86 20.34
N GLY A 382 0.29 -3.56 20.53
CA GLY A 382 1.32 -4.56 20.85
C GLY A 382 1.05 -5.39 22.12
N LYS A 383 0.23 -4.87 23.04
CA LYS A 383 -0.17 -5.58 24.26
C LYS A 383 -0.98 -6.86 24.04
N PHE A 384 -1.59 -7.04 22.87
CA PHE A 384 -2.37 -8.23 22.58
C PHE A 384 -1.50 -9.45 22.27
N ASN A 385 -0.17 -9.26 22.16
CA ASN A 385 0.79 -10.29 21.76
C ASN A 385 0.28 -11.10 20.56
N HIS A 386 -0.36 -10.42 19.61
CA HIS A 386 -0.99 -11.04 18.47
C HIS A 386 0.00 -11.10 17.32
N HIS A 387 -0.06 -12.17 16.53
CA HIS A 387 0.77 -12.34 15.33
C HIS A 387 0.39 -11.41 14.17
N ILE A 388 -0.66 -10.61 14.33
CA ILE A 388 -1.18 -9.65 13.35
C ILE A 388 -0.81 -8.26 13.86
N THR A 389 -0.17 -7.45 13.02
CA THR A 389 0.25 -6.09 13.38
C THR A 389 -0.65 -5.01 12.77
N TYR A 390 -1.30 -5.34 11.66
CA TYR A 390 -2.13 -4.40 10.91
C TYR A 390 -3.26 -5.14 10.18
N ILE A 391 -4.43 -4.52 10.11
CA ILE A 391 -5.61 -5.01 9.39
C ILE A 391 -6.15 -3.87 8.55
N GLN A 392 -6.55 -4.16 7.32
CA GLN A 392 -7.22 -3.19 6.45
C GLN A 392 -8.40 -3.82 5.73
N LEU A 393 -9.56 -3.15 5.76
CA LEU A 393 -10.73 -3.51 4.99
C LEU A 393 -11.03 -2.42 3.98
N TYR A 394 -11.16 -2.75 2.70
CA TYR A 394 -11.47 -1.78 1.65
C TYR A 394 -12.11 -2.43 0.42
N THR A 395 -12.71 -1.62 -0.45
CA THR A 395 -13.30 -2.07 -1.72
C THR A 395 -12.33 -1.91 -2.89
N SER A 396 -12.47 -2.76 -3.91
CA SER A 396 -11.65 -2.70 -5.13
C SER A 396 -12.00 -1.54 -6.06
N ASP A 397 -13.01 -0.71 -5.75
CA ASP A 397 -13.44 0.42 -6.60
C ASP A 397 -12.32 1.43 -6.87
N LYS A 398 -11.33 1.52 -5.96
CA LYS A 398 -10.13 2.35 -6.15
C LYS A 398 -9.32 1.98 -7.39
N THR A 399 -9.41 0.73 -7.86
CA THR A 399 -8.66 0.24 -9.03
C THR A 399 -8.95 1.04 -10.29
N LEU A 400 -10.15 1.60 -10.43
CA LEU A 400 -10.54 2.46 -11.55
C LEU A 400 -9.65 3.70 -11.71
N ILE A 401 -9.07 4.19 -10.61
CA ILE A 401 -8.22 5.39 -10.58
C ILE A 401 -6.81 5.10 -10.09
N TYR A 402 -6.47 3.84 -9.84
CA TYR A 402 -5.17 3.41 -9.32
C TYR A 402 -4.19 3.18 -10.48
N ASN A 403 -2.97 3.68 -10.31
CA ASN A 403 -1.84 3.38 -11.19
C ASN A 403 -0.58 3.40 -10.34
N LEU A 404 -0.01 2.22 -10.11
CA LEU A 404 1.15 2.02 -9.25
C LEU A 404 2.39 2.80 -9.72
N ASN A 405 2.47 3.13 -11.01
CA ASN A 405 3.58 3.88 -11.59
C ASN A 405 3.48 5.40 -11.33
N LEU A 406 2.38 5.88 -10.76
CA LEU A 406 2.25 7.27 -10.33
C LEU A 406 2.84 7.47 -8.92
N PRO A 407 3.42 8.65 -8.62
CA PRO A 407 4.02 8.94 -7.30
C PRO A 407 3.09 8.76 -6.09
N HIS A 408 1.78 8.81 -6.31
CA HIS A 408 0.77 8.67 -5.26
C HIS A 408 -0.15 7.48 -5.47
N HIS A 409 0.21 6.59 -6.40
CA HIS A 409 -0.49 5.37 -6.78
C HIS A 409 -1.97 5.52 -7.23
N ALA A 410 -2.56 6.71 -7.12
CA ALA A 410 -3.91 7.04 -7.56
C ALA A 410 -3.96 8.41 -8.26
N LYS A 411 -4.87 8.55 -9.22
CA LYS A 411 -5.23 9.84 -9.80
C LYS A 411 -5.95 10.68 -8.75
N ARG A 412 -5.32 11.78 -8.32
CA ARG A 412 -5.88 12.73 -7.35
C ARG A 412 -5.71 14.16 -7.84
N VAL A 413 -6.59 15.03 -7.38
CA VAL A 413 -6.50 16.48 -7.57
C VAL A 413 -6.77 17.15 -6.21
N THR A 414 -6.00 18.18 -5.87
CA THR A 414 -6.23 18.97 -4.65
C THR A 414 -7.14 20.16 -4.94
N CYS A 415 -7.70 20.80 -3.90
CA CYS A 415 -8.43 22.05 -4.09
C CYS A 415 -7.55 23.14 -4.70
N SER A 416 -6.28 23.23 -4.29
CA SER A 416 -5.30 24.17 -4.84
C SER A 416 -5.08 23.92 -6.34
N ASP A 417 -4.91 22.66 -6.73
CA ASP A 417 -4.79 22.27 -8.15
C ASP A 417 -5.99 22.78 -8.97
N VAL A 418 -7.20 22.54 -8.46
CA VAL A 418 -8.45 23.00 -9.11
C VAL A 418 -8.49 24.53 -9.20
N LEU A 419 -8.22 25.23 -8.10
CA LEU A 419 -8.29 26.69 -8.03
C LEU A 419 -7.32 27.38 -9.00
N PHE A 420 -6.08 26.91 -9.08
CA PHE A 420 -5.04 27.55 -9.90
C PHE A 420 -4.90 26.94 -11.30
N GLY A 421 -5.61 25.86 -11.60
CA GLY A 421 -5.43 25.08 -12.83
C GLY A 421 -6.72 24.54 -13.43
N TRP A 422 -7.87 25.19 -13.18
CA TRP A 422 -9.19 24.64 -13.49
C TRP A 422 -9.31 24.05 -14.90
N LYS A 423 -9.01 24.81 -15.95
CA LYS A 423 -9.12 24.34 -17.35
C LYS A 423 -8.31 23.05 -17.60
N LYS A 424 -7.13 22.94 -17.02
CA LYS A 424 -6.27 21.74 -17.12
C LYS A 424 -6.91 20.56 -16.39
N TRP A 425 -7.38 20.75 -15.16
CA TRP A 425 -7.90 19.65 -14.34
C TRP A 425 -9.31 19.23 -14.73
N ARG A 426 -10.13 20.15 -15.21
CA ARG A 426 -11.42 19.88 -15.86
C ARG A 426 -11.27 18.79 -16.93
N LYS A 427 -10.39 19.03 -17.90
CA LYS A 427 -10.12 18.13 -19.03
C LYS A 427 -9.36 16.87 -18.67
N ASN A 428 -8.39 16.95 -17.75
CA ASN A 428 -7.48 15.83 -17.47
C ASN A 428 -7.86 14.98 -16.25
N HIS A 429 -8.84 15.41 -15.46
CA HIS A 429 -9.28 14.69 -14.27
C HIS A 429 -10.80 14.51 -14.23
N PHE A 430 -11.58 15.60 -14.20
CA PHE A 430 -13.03 15.49 -13.98
C PHE A 430 -13.77 14.83 -15.14
N GLU A 431 -13.54 15.28 -16.38
CA GLU A 431 -14.18 14.72 -17.57
C GLU A 431 -13.84 13.22 -17.77
N PRO A 432 -12.55 12.80 -17.72
CA PRO A 432 -12.20 11.39 -17.78
C PRO A 432 -12.78 10.57 -16.62
N LEU A 433 -12.82 11.12 -15.41
CA LEU A 433 -13.36 10.41 -14.24
C LEU A 433 -14.88 10.21 -14.35
N LEU A 434 -15.62 11.18 -14.88
CA LEU A 434 -17.03 11.02 -15.22
C LEU A 434 -17.23 9.91 -16.26
N GLY A 435 -16.42 9.90 -17.31
CA GLY A 435 -16.43 8.82 -18.32
C GLY A 435 -16.12 7.46 -17.70
N ALA A 436 -15.13 7.38 -16.81
CA ALA A 436 -14.76 6.16 -16.12
C ALA A 436 -15.88 5.65 -15.21
N PHE A 437 -16.56 6.50 -14.44
CA PHE A 437 -17.70 6.08 -13.62
C PHE A 437 -18.88 5.60 -14.47
N LYS A 438 -19.13 6.25 -15.62
CA LYS A 438 -20.16 5.79 -16.54
C LYS A 438 -19.85 4.40 -17.11
N ALA A 439 -18.62 4.18 -17.59
CA ALA A 439 -18.21 2.87 -18.10
C ALA A 439 -18.16 1.79 -17.00
N ALA A 440 -17.81 2.17 -15.77
CA ALA A 440 -17.74 1.25 -14.64
C ALA A 440 -19.11 0.70 -14.23
N ALA A 441 -20.18 1.48 -14.40
CA ALA A 441 -21.56 1.04 -14.15
C ALA A 441 -21.90 -0.25 -14.91
N GLU A 442 -21.41 -0.38 -16.15
CA GLU A 442 -21.74 -1.47 -17.07
C GLU A 442 -20.82 -2.69 -16.91
N SER A 443 -19.59 -2.51 -16.45
CA SER A 443 -18.54 -3.52 -16.64
C SER A 443 -17.63 -3.77 -15.44
N HIS A 444 -17.63 -2.91 -14.42
CA HIS A 444 -16.63 -2.98 -13.36
C HIS A 444 -17.11 -3.83 -12.18
N VAL A 445 -16.55 -5.03 -12.06
CA VAL A 445 -16.80 -5.93 -10.93
C VAL A 445 -16.04 -5.45 -9.70
N MET A 446 -16.76 -5.30 -8.60
CA MET A 446 -16.20 -4.94 -7.29
C MET A 446 -16.07 -6.15 -6.38
N TYR A 447 -15.05 -6.12 -5.53
CA TYR A 447 -14.90 -7.04 -4.40
C TYR A 447 -14.52 -6.28 -3.14
N LEU A 448 -14.84 -6.88 -2.01
CA LEU A 448 -14.35 -6.44 -0.71
C LEU A 448 -13.01 -7.12 -0.44
N ARG A 449 -12.04 -6.39 0.09
CA ARG A 449 -10.72 -6.93 0.42
C ARG A 449 -10.41 -6.70 1.89
N LEU A 450 -10.14 -7.78 2.59
CA LEU A 450 -9.63 -7.81 3.96
C LEU A 450 -8.16 -8.20 3.90
N GLU A 451 -7.27 -7.31 4.29
CA GLU A 451 -5.82 -7.50 4.31
C GLU A 451 -5.34 -7.56 5.75
N VAL A 452 -4.46 -8.52 6.05
CA VAL A 452 -3.80 -8.63 7.36
C VAL A 452 -2.30 -8.71 7.18
N ARG A 453 -1.55 -7.95 7.98
CA ARG A 453 -0.10 -8.08 8.09
C ARG A 453 0.23 -9.02 9.23
N VAL A 454 0.91 -10.12 8.91
CA VAL A 454 1.23 -11.18 9.86
C VAL A 454 2.71 -11.45 9.90
N ARG A 455 3.22 -11.92 11.04
CA ARG A 455 4.59 -12.43 11.13
C ARG A 455 4.73 -13.67 10.23
N LEU A 456 5.89 -13.84 9.61
CA LEU A 456 6.13 -14.94 8.66
C LEU A 456 5.85 -16.31 9.28
N ASN A 457 6.33 -16.58 10.50
CA ASN A 457 6.06 -17.84 11.20
C ASN A 457 4.59 -18.08 11.55
N CYS A 458 3.71 -17.10 11.35
CA CYS A 458 2.30 -17.15 11.74
C CYS A 458 1.30 -17.14 10.59
N TYR A 459 1.75 -16.95 9.34
CA TYR A 459 0.87 -17.00 8.16
C TYR A 459 -0.01 -18.27 8.07
N PRO A 460 0.43 -19.46 8.54
CA PRO A 460 -0.41 -20.66 8.47
C PRO A 460 -1.66 -20.60 9.35
N PHE A 461 -1.65 -19.78 10.41
CA PHE A 461 -2.64 -19.84 11.50
C PHE A 461 -3.67 -18.70 11.48
N VAL A 462 -3.51 -17.73 10.60
CA VAL A 462 -4.25 -16.46 10.60
C VAL A 462 -5.14 -16.32 9.37
N GLN A 463 -6.10 -15.39 9.39
CA GLN A 463 -7.00 -15.11 8.26
C GLN A 463 -7.63 -16.38 7.67
N LEU A 464 -8.38 -17.08 8.53
CA LEU A 464 -9.15 -18.25 8.14
C LEU A 464 -10.33 -17.85 7.25
N ARG A 465 -10.94 -18.83 6.58
CA ARG A 465 -12.18 -18.64 5.84
C ARG A 465 -13.24 -18.12 6.81
N VAL A 466 -13.85 -17.00 6.44
CA VAL A 466 -14.94 -16.44 7.21
C VAL A 466 -16.22 -17.20 6.86
N PRO A 467 -17.01 -17.68 7.82
CA PRO A 467 -18.30 -18.30 7.52
C PRO A 467 -19.21 -17.36 6.73
N ASP A 468 -19.86 -17.86 5.68
CA ASP A 468 -20.71 -17.04 4.80
C ASP A 468 -21.78 -16.27 5.59
N ALA A 469 -22.38 -16.90 6.61
CA ALA A 469 -23.36 -16.25 7.50
C ALA A 469 -22.82 -15.00 8.18
N MET A 470 -21.54 -15.03 8.56
CA MET A 470 -20.87 -13.90 9.20
C MET A 470 -20.56 -12.81 8.16
N ILE A 471 -20.04 -13.17 6.98
CA ILE A 471 -19.80 -12.21 5.89
C ILE A 471 -21.09 -11.47 5.52
N ARG A 472 -22.24 -12.17 5.46
CA ARG A 472 -23.53 -11.54 5.13
C ARG A 472 -23.92 -10.43 6.12
N SER A 473 -23.52 -10.54 7.39
CA SER A 473 -23.71 -9.48 8.38
C SER A 473 -22.72 -8.32 8.22
N TRP A 474 -21.58 -8.55 7.57
CA TRP A 474 -20.51 -7.57 7.39
C TRP A 474 -20.67 -6.69 6.16
N ILE A 475 -21.53 -7.09 5.23
CA ILE A 475 -21.60 -6.53 3.89
C ILE A 475 -23.02 -6.04 3.59
N TYR A 476 -23.10 -4.90 2.94
CA TYR A 476 -24.24 -4.48 2.16
C TYR A 476 -24.02 -4.81 0.68
N THR A 477 -25.09 -5.15 -0.03
CA THR A 477 -25.10 -5.44 -1.46
C THR A 477 -25.90 -4.36 -2.20
N VAL A 478 -25.34 -3.83 -3.27
CA VAL A 478 -25.99 -2.85 -4.15
C VAL A 478 -25.68 -3.24 -5.60
N GLU A 479 -26.63 -3.02 -6.50
CA GLU A 479 -26.38 -3.16 -7.94
C GLU A 479 -25.24 -2.25 -8.41
N SER A 480 -24.40 -2.77 -9.30
CA SER A 480 -23.25 -2.05 -9.84
C SER A 480 -23.64 -0.73 -10.48
N ASP A 481 -24.66 -0.74 -11.34
CA ASP A 481 -25.15 0.46 -12.01
C ASP A 481 -25.59 1.54 -11.01
N THR A 482 -26.26 1.14 -9.92
CA THR A 482 -26.72 2.01 -8.85
C THR A 482 -25.54 2.62 -8.08
N PHE A 483 -24.55 1.82 -7.70
CA PHE A 483 -23.38 2.32 -6.97
C PHE A 483 -22.54 3.29 -7.81
N TRP A 484 -22.28 2.96 -9.07
CA TRP A 484 -21.51 3.81 -9.97
C TRP A 484 -22.29 5.04 -10.42
N ALA A 485 -23.61 4.94 -10.65
CA ALA A 485 -24.47 6.08 -10.93
C ALA A 485 -24.51 7.06 -9.75
N TRP A 486 -24.49 6.58 -8.49
CA TRP A 486 -24.34 7.45 -7.33
C TRP A 486 -23.04 8.28 -7.41
N LYS A 487 -21.89 7.64 -7.67
CA LYS A 487 -20.59 8.33 -7.81
C LYS A 487 -20.61 9.31 -9.00
N TYR A 488 -21.22 8.93 -10.11
CA TYR A 488 -21.40 9.77 -11.29
C TYR A 488 -22.25 11.01 -11.01
N CYS A 489 -23.42 10.86 -10.39
CA CYS A 489 -24.33 11.98 -10.07
C CYS A 489 -23.66 12.97 -9.12
N ARG A 490 -22.97 12.46 -8.09
CA ARG A 490 -22.19 13.26 -7.13
C ARG A 490 -21.10 14.07 -7.82
N LEU A 491 -20.30 13.42 -8.68
CA LEU A 491 -19.22 14.07 -9.41
C LEU A 491 -19.75 15.08 -10.43
N THR A 492 -20.86 14.77 -11.11
CA THR A 492 -21.51 15.67 -12.07
C THR A 492 -21.97 16.95 -11.39
N SER A 493 -22.57 16.84 -10.20
CA SER A 493 -22.98 18.01 -9.43
C SER A 493 -21.79 18.84 -8.92
N LEU A 494 -20.72 18.20 -8.47
CA LEU A 494 -19.49 18.91 -8.10
C LEU A 494 -18.87 19.63 -9.31
N TYR A 495 -18.77 18.93 -10.43
CA TYR A 495 -18.24 19.45 -11.69
C TYR A 495 -19.03 20.66 -12.18
N SER A 496 -20.37 20.59 -12.16
CA SER A 496 -21.27 21.68 -12.56
C SER A 496 -21.09 22.94 -11.72
N VAL A 497 -21.00 22.79 -10.39
CA VAL A 497 -20.74 23.93 -9.48
C VAL A 497 -19.38 24.55 -9.76
N LEU A 498 -18.35 23.74 -9.97
CA LEU A 498 -17.02 24.23 -10.31
C LEU A 498 -17.00 24.96 -11.67
N CYS A 499 -17.69 24.46 -12.70
CA CYS A 499 -17.84 25.18 -13.96
C CYS A 499 -18.47 26.56 -13.73
N LEU A 500 -19.56 26.63 -12.96
CA LEU A 500 -20.25 27.90 -12.70
C LEU A 500 -19.35 28.92 -11.97
N TRP A 501 -18.53 28.45 -11.03
CA TRP A 501 -17.68 29.33 -10.21
C TRP A 501 -16.35 29.70 -10.87
N MET A 502 -15.78 28.78 -11.65
CA MET A 502 -14.42 28.90 -12.18
C MET A 502 -14.38 29.31 -13.66
N ASP A 503 -15.49 29.19 -14.39
CA ASP A 503 -15.62 29.70 -15.76
C ASP A 503 -16.28 31.11 -15.82
N ALA A 504 -16.85 31.57 -14.70
CA ALA A 504 -17.31 32.95 -14.52
C ALA A 504 -16.10 33.88 -14.27
#